data_AF-A0A2D9F507-F1
#
_entry.id   AF-A0A2D9F507-F1
#
_cell.length_a   1.000
_cell.length_b   1.000
_cell.length_c   1.000
_cell.angle_alpha   90.00
_cell.angle_beta   90.00
_cell.angle_gamma   90.00
#
_symmetry.space_group_name_H-M   'P 1'
#
loop_
_entity.id
_entity.type
_entity.pdbx_description
1 polymer ?
#
loop_
_entity_poly.entity_id
_entity_poly.type
_entity_poly.pdbx_seq_one_letter_code
_entity_poly.pdbx_strand_id
1 'polypeptide(L)' 'MDTNEIRAAISLLLTEMEEQPEDMHEAHLKLLELLDQLRATGADLPQDLIDLERRMATEVEGVSPDKT' A
#
# COMPACT_ATOMS: atom_id res chain seq x y z
N MET A 1 -4.26 5.17 17.26
CA MET A 1 -3.28 4.47 16.42
C MET A 1 -2.08 5.37 16.30
N ASP A 2 -1.00 4.98 16.97
CA ASP A 2 0.28 5.64 16.84
C ASP A 2 0.88 5.36 15.44
N THR A 3 1.73 6.27 14.96
CA THR A 3 2.43 6.13 13.66
C THR A 3 3.14 4.78 13.50
N ASN A 4 3.64 4.22 14.61
CA ASN A 4 4.31 2.93 14.64
C ASN A 4 3.34 1.75 14.46
N GLU A 5 2.12 1.83 15.02
CA GLU A 5 1.10 0.81 14.84
C GLU A 5 0.61 0.76 13.38
N ILE A 6 0.44 1.94 12.76
CA ILE A 6 0.03 2.04 11.35
C ILE A 6 1.10 1.41 10.44
N ARG A 7 2.39 1.69 10.69
CA ARG A 7 3.50 1.08 9.93
C ARG A 7 3.57 -0.45 10.10
N ALA A 8 3.31 -0.96 11.30
CA ALA A 8 3.28 -2.40 11.56
C ALA A 8 2.10 -3.06 10.85
N ALA A 9 0.91 -2.45 10.90
CA ALA A 9 -0.29 -2.93 10.20
C ALA A 9 -0.08 -2.96 8.68
N ILE A 10 0.56 -1.92 8.12
CA ILE A 10 0.96 -1.87 6.71
C ILE A 10 1.90 -3.04 6.39
N SER A 11 2.98 -3.24 7.16
CA SER A 11 3.95 -4.31 6.87
C SER A 11 3.33 -5.72 6.93
N LEU A 12 2.41 -5.94 7.86
CA LEU A 12 1.67 -7.19 7.97
C LEU A 12 0.77 -7.39 6.74
N LEU A 13 0.01 -6.37 6.37
CA LEU A 13 -0.88 -6.40 5.20
C LEU A 13 -0.10 -6.71 3.92
N LEU A 14 1.10 -6.15 3.75
CA LEU A 14 1.95 -6.43 2.60
C LEU A 14 2.42 -7.88 2.53
N THR A 15 2.71 -8.47 3.70
CA THR A 15 3.07 -9.88 3.80
C THR A 15 1.87 -10.75 3.41
N GLU A 16 0.68 -10.43 3.92
CA GLU A 16 -0.55 -11.14 3.58
C GLU A 16 -0.89 -11.02 2.09
N MET A 17 -0.65 -9.85 1.47
CA MET A 17 -0.83 -9.64 0.03
C MET A 17 0.13 -10.47 -0.83
N GLU A 18 1.36 -10.68 -0.36
CA GLU A 18 2.35 -11.54 -1.05
C GLU A 18 1.94 -13.01 -0.98
N GLU A 19 1.33 -13.44 0.13
CA GLU A 19 0.84 -14.82 0.30
C GLU A 19 -0.50 -15.09 -0.39
N GLN A 20 -1.39 -14.08 -0.48
CA GLN A 20 -2.74 -14.21 -1.04
C GLN A 20 -3.04 -13.16 -2.12
N PRO A 21 -2.57 -13.37 -3.36
CA PRO A 21 -2.74 -12.42 -4.44
C PRO A 21 -4.20 -12.27 -4.94
N GLU A 22 -5.07 -13.23 -4.61
CA GLU A 22 -6.49 -13.24 -5.00
C GLU A 22 -7.30 -12.08 -4.40
N ASP A 23 -6.88 -11.56 -3.25
CA ASP A 23 -7.50 -10.43 -2.55
C ASP A 23 -6.69 -9.12 -2.68
N MET A 24 -5.76 -9.05 -3.65
CA MET A 24 -4.89 -7.87 -3.84
C MET A 24 -5.66 -6.55 -3.95
N HIS A 25 -6.85 -6.54 -4.57
CA HIS A 25 -7.64 -5.32 -4.73
C HIS A 25 -8.18 -4.81 -3.40
N GLU A 26 -8.73 -5.70 -2.56
CA GLU A 26 -9.27 -5.33 -1.25
C GLU A 26 -8.14 -4.92 -0.29
N ALA A 27 -7.03 -5.66 -0.33
CA ALA A 27 -5.84 -5.33 0.46
C ALA A 27 -5.18 -4.03 0.01
N HIS A 28 -5.15 -3.72 -1.30
CA HIS A 28 -4.66 -2.42 -1.81
C HIS A 28 -5.48 -1.24 -1.30
N LEU A 29 -6.82 -1.35 -1.31
CA LEU A 29 -7.71 -0.32 -0.76
C LEU A 29 -7.44 -0.08 0.72
N LYS A 30 -7.26 -1.15 1.49
CA LYS A 30 -6.95 -1.08 2.92
C LYS A 30 -5.56 -0.50 3.17
N LEU A 31 -4.58 -0.80 2.32
CA LEU A 31 -3.25 -0.20 2.37
C LEU A 31 -3.31 1.31 2.13
N LEU A 32 -4.03 1.75 1.10
CA LEU A 32 -4.24 3.17 0.79
C LEU A 32 -4.88 3.91 1.97
N GLU A 33 -5.87 3.31 2.62
CA GLU A 33 -6.52 3.89 3.79
C GLU A 33 -5.55 4.05 4.97
N LEU A 34 -4.68 3.06 5.21
CA LEU A 34 -3.64 3.15 6.24
C LEU A 34 -2.57 4.18 5.90
N LEU A 35 -2.17 4.29 4.63
CA LEU A 35 -1.21 5.30 4.15
C LEU A 35 -1.78 6.72 4.25
N ASP A 36 -3.06 6.91 3.96
CA ASP A 36 -3.74 8.19 4.12
C ASP A 36 -3.85 8.59 5.58
N GLN A 37 -4.18 7.65 6.47
CA GLN A 37 -4.12 7.87 7.92
C GLN A 37 -2.70 8.23 8.38
N LEU A 38 -1.67 7.56 7.86
CA LEU A 38 -0.27 7.87 8.18
C LEU A 38 0.09 9.29 7.71
N ARG A 39 -0.31 9.69 6.50
CA ARG A 39 -0.18 11.07 5.98
C ARG A 39 -0.92 12.07 6.86
N ALA A 40 -2.13 11.74 7.31
CA ALA A 40 -2.95 12.59 8.16
C ALA A 40 -2.33 12.82 9.55
N THR A 41 -1.55 11.86 10.07
CA THR A 41 -0.78 12.06 11.31
C THR A 41 0.41 13.02 11.16
N GLY A 42 0.72 13.49 9.94
CA GLY A 42 1.86 14.35 9.66
C GLY A 42 3.19 13.60 9.64
N ALA A 43 3.16 12.27 9.59
CA ALA A 43 4.34 11.44 9.47
C ALA A 43 4.77 11.35 8.00
N ASP A 44 6.07 11.54 7.76
CA ASP A 44 6.63 11.34 6.43
C ASP A 44 6.52 9.85 6.05
N LEU A 45 5.92 9.59 4.88
CA LEU A 45 5.82 8.23 4.37
C LEU A 45 7.21 7.77 3.94
N PRO A 46 7.70 6.62 4.46
CA PRO A 46 8.95 6.06 3.99
C PRO A 46 8.84 5.70 2.50
N GLN A 47 9.92 5.95 1.76
CA GLN A 47 9.97 5.81 0.30
C GLN A 47 9.60 4.40 -0.18
N ASP A 48 9.92 3.36 0.61
CA ASP A 48 9.51 1.97 0.38
C ASP A 48 7.99 1.81 0.21
N LEU A 49 7.18 2.50 1.01
CA LEU A 49 5.73 2.40 0.94
C LEU A 49 5.16 3.12 -0.27
N ILE A 50 5.79 4.23 -0.68
CA ILE A 50 5.41 4.97 -1.88
C ILE A 50 5.72 4.15 -3.13
N ASP A 51 6.87 3.49 -3.17
CA ASP A 51 7.25 2.62 -4.28
C ASP A 51 6.28 1.45 -4.41
N LEU A 52 5.94 0.83 -3.28
CA LEU A 52 5.00 -0.27 -3.24
C LEU A 52 3.56 0.13 -3.61
N GLU A 53 3.06 1.30 -3.16
CA GLU A 53 1.78 1.85 -3.60
C GLU A 53 1.75 1.97 -5.14
N ARG A 54 2.82 2.51 -5.72
CA ARG A 54 2.95 2.71 -7.17
C ARG A 54 3.02 1.38 -7.94
N ARG A 55 3.74 0.39 -7.41
CA ARG A 55 3.78 -0.96 -8.00
C ARG A 55 2.41 -1.62 -7.96
N MET A 56 1.73 -1.56 -6.82
CA MET A 56 0.38 -2.13 -6.68
C MET A 56 -0.65 -1.39 -7.54
N ALA A 57 -0.58 -0.06 -7.66
CA ALA A 57 -1.44 0.67 -8.59
C ALA A 57 -1.28 0.19 -10.04
N THR A 58 -0.05 -0.15 -10.44
CA THR A 58 0.24 -0.70 -11.77
C THR A 58 -0.37 -2.10 -11.96
N GLU A 59 -0.22 -2.97 -10.96
CA GLU A 59 -0.73 -4.35 -10.99
C GLU A 59 -2.27 -4.43 -10.86
N VAL A 60 -2.87 -3.59 -10.02
CA VAL A 60 -4.30 -3.59 -9.70
C VAL A 60 -5.13 -2.82 -10.74
N GLU A 61 -4.63 -1.68 -11.22
CA GLU A 61 -5.34 -0.84 -12.20
C GLU A 61 -5.10 -1.30 -13.65
N GLY A 62 -4.17 -2.23 -13.88
CA GLY A 62 -3.85 -2.73 -15.22
C GLY A 62 -3.35 -1.64 -16.17
N VAL A 63 -2.94 -0.48 -15.64
CA VAL A 63 -2.28 0.56 -16.42
C VAL A 63 -0.90 0.03 -16.75
N SER A 64 -0.80 -0.66 -17.88
CA SER A 64 0.48 -0.90 -18.53
C SER A 64 1.13 0.47 -18.74
N PRO A 65 2.24 0.83 -18.08
CA PRO A 65 3.04 1.92 -18.57
C PRO A 65 3.57 1.43 -19.92
N ASP A 66 3.11 2.04 -21.00
CA ASP A 66 3.63 1.88 -22.36
C ASP A 66 2.92 0.86 -23.29
N LYS A 67 1.99 1.39 -24.10
CA LYS A 67 2.15 1.38 -25.56
C LYS A 67 1.74 2.75 -26.11
N THR A 68 2.68 3.70 -26.23
CA THR A 68 2.52 4.81 -27.19
C THR A 68 3.83 5.12 -27.88
#